data_AF-A0A2E8QE40-F1
#
_entry.id   AF-A0A2E8QE40-F1
#
_cell.length_a   1.000
_cell.length_b   1.000
_cell.length_c   1.000
_cell.angle_alpha   90.00
_cell.angle_beta   90.00
_cell.angle_gamma   90.00
#
_symmetry.space_group_name_H-M   'P 1'
#
loop_
_entity.id
_entity.type
_entity.pdbx_description
1 polymer ?
#
loop_
_entity_poly.entity_id
_entity_poly.type
_entity_poly.pdbx_seq_one_letter_code
_entity_poly.pdbx_strand_id
1 'polypeptide(L)'
;MAEFSILAPVLIIIAGSYLSIFPKIAGNSLDKIALYDVGCYAFALILSGYKYWGTAADFNLLLFNTNWFWFTVISYAVLEIPFFIWYCKKHNVSFEIKE
;
A
#
# COMPACT_ATOMS: atom_id res chain seq x y z
N MET A 1 11.57 15.77 7.89
CA MET A 1 10.31 15.22 8.47
C MET A 1 10.30 13.73 8.22
N ALA A 2 10.15 12.91 9.27
CA ALA A 2 10.25 11.45 9.17
C ALA A 2 9.14 10.82 8.32
N GLU A 3 8.00 11.50 8.19
CA GLU A 3 6.80 11.03 7.48
C GLU A 3 7.05 10.83 5.98
N PHE A 4 7.76 11.78 5.34
CA PHE A 4 8.07 11.69 3.89
C PHE A 4 8.99 10.51 3.55
N SER A 5 9.84 10.07 4.48
CA SER A 5 10.72 8.92 4.26
C SER A 5 9.98 7.59 4.22
N ILE A 6 8.75 7.52 4.72
CA ILE A 6 7.89 6.32 4.65
C ILE A 6 6.92 6.45 3.47
N LEU A 7 6.35 7.65 3.29
CA LEU A 7 5.34 7.89 2.27
C LEU A 7 5.90 7.79 0.85
N ALA A 8 7.09 8.34 0.60
CA ALA A 8 7.71 8.33 -0.73
C ALA A 8 7.96 6.91 -1.27
N PRO A 9 8.62 5.99 -0.54
CA PRO A 9 8.81 4.63 -1.05
C PRO A 9 7.50 3.86 -1.19
N VAL A 10 6.54 4.03 -0.27
CA VAL A 10 5.21 3.40 -0.38
C VAL A 10 4.50 3.87 -1.66
N LEU A 11 4.50 5.17 -1.94
CA LEU A 11 3.92 5.73 -3.15
C LEU A 11 4.59 5.19 -4.42
N ILE A 12 5.93 5.08 -4.43
CA ILE A 12 6.67 4.56 -5.58
C ILE A 12 6.35 3.07 -5.79
N ILE A 13 6.25 2.28 -4.73
CA ILE A 13 5.89 0.86 -4.80
C ILE A 13 4.47 0.71 -5.35
N ILE A 14 3.49 1.45 -4.81
CA ILE A 14 2.09 1.39 -5.25
C ILE A 14 1.99 1.86 -6.71
N ALA A 15 2.56 3.02 -7.04
CA ALA A 15 2.51 3.56 -8.39
C ALA A 15 3.19 2.64 -9.41
N GLY A 16 4.38 2.12 -9.10
CA GLY A 16 5.08 1.17 -9.96
C GLY A 16 4.32 -0.15 -10.12
N SER A 17 3.72 -0.63 -9.04
CA SER A 17 2.95 -1.88 -9.04
C SER A 17 1.68 -1.73 -9.88
N TYR A 18 0.87 -0.70 -9.63
CA TYR A 18 -0.37 -0.45 -10.36
C TYR A 18 -0.19 0.00 -11.81
N LEU A 19 0.90 0.70 -12.16
CA LEU A 19 1.13 1.18 -13.54
C LEU A 19 1.86 0.17 -14.43
N SER A 20 2.77 -0.64 -13.89
CA SER A 20 3.63 -1.54 -14.69
C SER A 20 3.46 -3.02 -14.40
N ILE A 21 3.27 -3.39 -13.13
CA ILE A 21 3.28 -4.79 -12.70
C ILE A 21 1.88 -5.40 -12.84
N PHE A 22 0.84 -4.79 -12.27
CA PHE A 22 -0.53 -5.28 -12.32
C PHE A 22 -1.13 -5.40 -13.72
N PRO A 23 -0.98 -4.43 -14.64
CA PRO A 23 -1.52 -4.61 -15.99
C PRO A 23 -0.78 -5.71 -16.77
N LYS A 24 0.46 -6.02 -16.39
CA LYS A 24 1.30 -7.01 -17.08
C LYS A 24 1.17 -8.43 -16.50
N ILE A 25 0.87 -8.57 -15.21
CA ILE A 25 0.85 -9.86 -14.51
C ILE A 25 -0.56 -10.27 -14.08
N ALA A 26 -1.35 -9.32 -13.56
CA ALA A 26 -2.67 -9.60 -13.01
C ALA A 26 -3.80 -9.38 -14.03
N GLY A 27 -3.65 -8.42 -14.95
CA GLY A 27 -4.63 -8.12 -15.98
C GLY A 27 -5.99 -7.82 -15.36
N ASN A 28 -6.97 -8.72 -15.58
CA ASN A 28 -8.35 -8.59 -15.11
C ASN A 28 -8.67 -9.38 -13.82
N SER A 29 -7.68 -10.00 -13.19
CA SER A 29 -7.90 -10.84 -12.00
C SER A 29 -7.61 -10.07 -10.72
N LEU A 30 -8.65 -9.71 -9.97
CA LEU A 30 -8.52 -9.06 -8.65
C LEU A 30 -7.73 -9.91 -7.65
N ASP A 31 -7.95 -11.21 -7.64
CA ASP A 31 -7.31 -12.14 -6.69
C ASP A 31 -5.78 -12.03 -6.72
N LYS A 32 -5.21 -11.96 -7.91
CA LYS A 32 -3.76 -11.76 -8.09
C LYS A 32 -3.32 -10.39 -7.60
N ILE A 33 -4.07 -9.33 -7.92
CA ILE A 33 -3.76 -7.96 -7.47
C ILE A 33 -3.73 -7.92 -5.95
N ALA A 34 -4.77 -8.41 -5.30
CA ALA A 34 -4.88 -8.46 -3.85
C ALA A 34 -3.76 -9.27 -3.20
N LEU A 35 -3.38 -10.41 -3.77
CA LEU A 35 -2.29 -11.23 -3.24
C LEU A 35 -0.94 -10.50 -3.29
N TYR A 36 -0.63 -9.86 -4.42
CA TYR A 36 0.61 -9.08 -4.55
C TYR A 36 0.57 -7.82 -3.68
N ASP A 37 -0.59 -7.15 -3.57
CA ASP A 37 -0.75 -5.96 -2.75
C ASP A 37 -0.54 -6.27 -1.26
N VAL A 38 -1.12 -7.36 -0.75
CA VAL A 38 -0.86 -7.86 0.61
C VAL A 38 0.63 -8.14 0.85
N GLY A 39 1.33 -8.67 -0.15
CA GLY A 39 2.78 -8.88 -0.09
C GLY A 39 3.55 -7.56 0.02
N CYS A 40 3.21 -6.57 -0.81
CA CYS A 40 3.81 -5.23 -0.76
C CYS A 40 3.51 -4.51 0.56
N TYR A 41 2.28 -4.64 1.07
CA TYR A 41 1.86 -4.12 2.37
C TYR A 41 2.65 -4.73 3.52
N ALA A 42 2.80 -6.06 3.55
CA ALA A 42 3.62 -6.75 4.55
C ALA A 42 5.09 -6.32 4.48
N PHE A 43 5.63 -6.15 3.27
CA PHE A 43 7.00 -5.68 3.08
C PHE A 43 7.19 -4.25 3.58
N ALA A 44 6.25 -3.34 3.31
CA ALA A 44 6.27 -1.97 3.80
C ALA A 44 6.22 -1.91 5.34
N LEU A 45 5.41 -2.77 5.97
CA LEU A 45 5.34 -2.92 7.43
C LEU A 45 6.64 -3.45 8.04
N ILE A 46 7.29 -4.42 7.40
CA ILE A 46 8.58 -4.94 7.89
C ILE A 46 9.66 -3.86 7.78
N LEU A 47 9.68 -3.09 6.70
CA LEU A 47 10.62 -1.98 6.49
C LEU A 47 10.43 -0.86 7.53
N SER A 48 9.19 -0.45 7.78
CA SER A 48 8.90 0.56 8.79
C SER A 48 9.18 0.03 10.19
N GLY A 49 8.85 -1.24 10.45
CA GLY A 49 9.21 -1.93 11.67
C GLY A 49 10.71 -1.90 11.89
N TYR A 50 11.50 -2.43 10.97
CA TYR A 50 12.95 -2.47 11.07
C TYR A 50 13.57 -1.08 11.32
N LYS A 51 13.03 -0.03 10.71
CA LYS A 51 13.58 1.33 10.82
C LYS A 51 13.19 2.05 12.11
N TYR A 52 11.99 1.79 12.64
CA TYR A 52 11.45 2.50 13.80
C TYR A 52 11.30 1.62 15.05
N TRP A 53 11.73 0.35 14.96
CA TRP A 53 11.76 -0.58 16.09
C TRP A 53 12.66 -0.02 17.21
N GLY A 54 12.07 0.19 18.39
CA GLY A 54 12.79 0.75 19.54
C GLY A 54 12.99 2.27 19.49
N THR A 55 12.48 2.97 18.47
CA THR A 55 12.42 4.42 18.47
C THR A 55 11.12 4.86 19.13
N ALA A 56 11.19 5.71 20.17
CA ALA A 56 10.05 6.40 20.76
C ALA A 56 9.55 7.54 19.85
N ALA A 57 9.44 7.27 18.55
CA ALA A 57 8.98 8.24 17.57
C ALA A 57 7.45 8.25 17.60
N ASP A 58 6.88 9.30 18.17
CA ASP A 58 5.49 9.64 17.99
C ASP A 58 5.27 10.05 16.54
N PHE A 59 4.50 9.25 15.80
CA PHE A 59 4.08 9.60 14.47
C PHE A 59 2.73 10.31 14.55
N ASN A 60 2.70 11.58 14.17
CA ASN A 60 1.44 12.26 13.92
C ASN A 60 0.90 11.81 12.57
N LEU A 61 -0.11 10.95 12.60
CA LEU A 61 -1.05 10.91 11.49
C LEU A 61 -1.81 12.25 11.53
N LEU A 62 -2.12 12.87 10.40
CA LEU A 62 -2.77 14.20 10.23
C LEU A 62 -3.86 14.60 11.25
N LEU A 63 -4.48 13.64 11.96
CA LEU A 63 -5.52 13.84 12.97
C LEU A 63 -5.19 13.26 14.37
N PHE A 64 -4.23 12.33 14.52
CA PHE A 64 -3.93 11.63 15.78
C PHE A 64 -2.46 11.19 15.89
N ASN A 65 -1.90 11.22 17.11
CA ASN A 65 -0.63 10.55 17.40
C ASN A 65 -0.84 9.04 17.42
N THR A 66 -0.02 8.32 16.66
CA THR A 66 -0.10 6.86 16.56
C THR A 66 1.28 6.23 16.45
N ASN A 67 1.35 4.93 16.67
CA ASN A 67 2.59 4.17 16.50
C ASN A 67 2.98 4.04 15.03
N TRP A 68 4.26 3.82 14.76
CA TRP A 68 4.80 3.58 13.41
C TRP A 68 4.02 2.50 12.63
N PHE A 69 3.49 1.49 13.34
CA PHE A 69 2.67 0.42 12.77
C PHE A 69 1.41 1.01 12.12
N TRP A 70 0.53 1.61 12.92
CA TRP A 70 -0.71 2.24 12.46
C TRP A 70 -0.46 3.35 11.44
N PHE A 71 0.62 4.12 11.61
CA PHE A 71 1.02 5.14 10.65
C PHE A 71 1.28 4.56 9.26
N THR A 72 2.03 3.45 9.19
CA THR A 72 2.33 2.76 7.94
C THR A 72 1.06 2.13 7.35
N VAL A 73 0.27 1.44 8.19
CA VAL A 73 -0.99 0.80 7.77
C VAL A 73 -1.93 1.80 7.11
N ILE A 74 -2.21 2.90 7.79
CA ILE A 74 -3.19 3.88 7.31
C ILE A 74 -2.64 4.62 6.11
N SER A 75 -1.36 5.02 6.13
CA SER A 75 -0.73 5.70 4.99
C SER A 75 -0.74 4.83 3.74
N TYR A 76 -0.43 3.54 3.87
CA TYR A 76 -0.50 2.60 2.76
C TYR A 76 -1.93 2.45 2.24
N ALA A 77 -2.90 2.21 3.12
CA ALA A 77 -4.31 2.07 2.72
C ALA A 77 -4.87 3.33 2.03
N VAL A 78 -4.55 4.52 2.55
CA VAL A 78 -4.98 5.80 1.97
C VAL A 78 -4.40 6.01 0.56
N LEU A 79 -3.19 5.52 0.30
CA LEU A 79 -2.57 5.58 -1.04
C LEU A 79 -3.03 4.46 -1.96
N GLU A 80 -3.26 3.26 -1.43
CA GLU A 80 -3.68 2.08 -2.18
C GLU A 80 -5.10 2.23 -2.71
N ILE A 81 -6.07 2.63 -1.87
CA ILE A 81 -7.48 2.76 -2.23
C ILE A 81 -7.72 3.57 -3.52
N PRO A 82 -7.18 4.81 -3.68
CA PRO A 82 -7.40 5.58 -4.90
C PRO A 82 -6.76 4.93 -6.13
N PHE A 83 -5.62 4.26 -5.98
CA PHE A 83 -4.97 3.51 -7.07
C PHE A 83 -5.77 2.27 -7.46
N PHE A 84 -6.30 1.54 -6.49
CA PHE A 84 -7.16 0.37 -6.69
C PHE A 84 -8.45 0.75 -7.43
N ILE A 85 -9.12 1.83 -6.99
CA ILE A 85 -10.33 2.34 -7.66
C ILE A 85 -10.02 2.75 -9.10
N TRP A 86 -8.91 3.47 -9.32
CA TRP A 86 -8.49 3.89 -10.66
C TRP A 86 -8.19 2.70 -11.56
N TYR A 87 -7.50 1.67 -11.05
CA TYR A 87 -7.18 0.46 -11.79
C TYR A 87 -8.43 -0.36 -12.12
N CYS A 88 -9.33 -0.56 -11.16
CA CYS A 88 -10.63 -1.22 -11.38
C CYS A 88 -11.40 -0.56 -12.52
N LYS A 89 -11.47 0.77 -12.50
CA LYS A 89 -12.15 1.57 -13.52
C LYS A 89 -11.47 1.47 -14.89
N LYS A 90 -10.14 1.41 -14.94
CA LYS A 90 -9.37 1.37 -16.19
C LYS A 90 -9.41 0.00 -16.86
N HIS A 91 -9.35 -1.07 -16.09
CA HIS A 91 -9.25 -2.44 -16.61
C HIS A 91 -10.57 -3.21 -16.67
N ASN A 92 -11.70 -2.66 -16.17
CA ASN A 92 -12.98 -3.39 -16.09
C ASN A 92 -12.80 -4.73 -15.35
N VAL A 93 -12.11 -4.65 -14.22
CA VAL A 93 -11.70 -5.83 -13.46
C VAL A 93 -12.95 -6.60 -13.03
N SER A 94 -13.09 -7.82 -13.56
CA SER A 94 -14.27 -8.64 -13.32
C SER A 94 -14.16 -9.21 -11.91
N PHE A 95 -15.12 -8.86 -11.06
CA PHE A 95 -15.28 -9.46 -9.73
C PHE A 95 -15.86 -10.87 -9.91
N GLU A 96 -15.14 -11.75 -10.58
CA GLU A 96 -15.50 -13.16 -10.65
C GLU A 96 -15.11 -13.79 -9.32
N ILE A 97 -16.02 -13.65 -8.34
CA ILE A 97 -15.96 -14.39 -7.09
C ILE A 97 -16.22 -15.83 -7.48
N LYS A 98 -15.17 -16.66 -7.50
CA LYS A 98 -15.36 -18.11 -7.59
C LYS A 98 -16.05 -18.57 -6.32
N GLU A 99 -17.34 -18.88 -6.46
CA GLU A 99 -18.19 -19.55 -5.46
C GLU A 99 -17.64 -20.92 -5.07
#